data_AF-X1L7N9-F1
#
_entry.id   AF-X1L7N9-F1
#
_cell.length_a   1.000
_cell.length_b   1.000
_cell.length_c   1.000
_cell.angle_alpha   90.00
_cell.angle_beta   90.00
_cell.angle_gamma   90.00
#
_symmetry.space_group_name_H-M   'P 1'
#
loop_
_entity.id
_entity.type
_entity.pdbx_description
1 polymer ?
#
loop_
_entity_poly.entity_id
_entity_poly.type
_entity_poly.pdbx_seq_one_letter_code
_entity_poly.pdbx_strand_id
1 'polypeptide(L)'
;LVKTLSSQGVPVIIISHQLHDVFSVATRLVIMRRGKKVAERITKDTTTDEIVGLIVGSLPGDYGDVNDDVKETAQVGKETGLVDEVQEGK
;
A
#
# COMPACT_ATOMS: atom_id res chain seq x y z
N LEU A 1 -12.04 9.53 -18.90
CA LEU A 1 -11.86 8.70 -20.11
C LEU A 1 -12.07 7.21 -19.83
N VAL A 2 -11.22 6.57 -19.01
CA VAL A 2 -11.32 5.11 -18.71
C VAL A 2 -12.72 4.70 -18.22
N LYS A 3 -13.26 5.39 -17.20
CA LYS A 3 -14.61 5.13 -16.68
C LYS A 3 -15.70 5.32 -17.75
N THR A 4 -15.53 6.31 -18.61
CA THR A 4 -16.46 6.61 -19.71
C THR A 4 -16.50 5.46 -20.72
N LEU A 5 -15.34 5.00 -21.20
CA LEU A 5 -15.25 3.87 -22.15
C LEU A 5 -15.79 2.58 -21.53
N SER A 6 -15.43 2.31 -20.27
CA SER A 6 -15.96 1.16 -19.53
C SER A 6 -17.49 1.20 -19.43
N SER A 7 -18.09 2.37 -19.16
CA SER A 7 -19.55 2.54 -19.09
C SER A 7 -20.27 2.34 -20.43
N GLN A 8 -19.55 2.45 -21.56
CA GLN A 8 -20.06 2.19 -22.91
C GLN A 8 -19.96 0.71 -23.30
N GLY A 9 -19.60 -0.18 -22.36
CA GLY A 9 -19.43 -1.62 -22.62
C GLY A 9 -18.14 -1.96 -23.36
N VAL A 10 -17.21 -1.01 -23.51
CA VAL A 10 -15.90 -1.27 -24.13
C VAL A 10 -14.97 -1.91 -23.10
N PRO A 11 -14.37 -3.08 -23.36
CA PRO A 11 -13.36 -3.66 -22.49
C PRO A 11 -12.12 -2.78 -22.45
N VAL A 12 -11.64 -2.44 -21.25
CA VAL A 12 -10.43 -1.62 -21.05
C VAL A 12 -9.44 -2.41 -20.20
N ILE A 13 -8.20 -2.50 -20.69
CA ILE A 13 -7.07 -3.09 -19.95
C ILE A 13 -6.11 -1.96 -19.62
N ILE A 14 -5.73 -1.86 -18.34
CA ILE A 14 -4.76 -0.89 -17.84
C ILE A 14 -3.64 -1.63 -17.15
N ILE A 15 -2.41 -1.20 -17.43
CA ILE A 15 -1.21 -1.72 -16.79
C ILE A 15 -0.62 -0.55 -16.01
N SER A 16 -0.58 -0.68 -14.68
CA SER A 16 0.02 0.31 -13.80
C SER A 16 0.53 -0.37 -12.54
N HIS A 17 1.58 0.20 -11.95
CA HIS A 17 2.07 -0.15 -10.62
C HIS A 17 1.60 0.85 -9.56
N GLN A 18 0.94 1.95 -9.97
CA GLN A 18 0.36 2.93 -9.06
C GLN A 18 -1.02 2.46 -8.62
N LEU A 19 -1.08 1.87 -7.42
CA LEU A 19 -2.26 1.13 -6.96
C LEU A 19 -3.48 2.04 -6.75
N HIS A 20 -3.30 3.26 -6.26
CA HIS A 20 -4.39 4.23 -6.11
C HIS A 20 -5.27 4.33 -7.37
N ASP A 21 -4.64 4.50 -8.53
CA ASP A 21 -5.35 4.67 -9.79
C ASP A 21 -6.03 3.37 -10.22
N VAL A 22 -5.34 2.23 -10.04
CA VAL A 22 -5.86 0.90 -10.36
C VAL A 22 -7.11 0.58 -9.55
N PHE A 23 -7.07 0.78 -8.23
CA PHE A 23 -8.22 0.56 -7.34
C PHE A 23 -9.39 1.49 -7.66
N SER A 24 -9.13 2.70 -8.19
CA SER A 24 -10.17 3.67 -8.53
C SER A 24 -10.99 3.32 -9.78
N VAL A 25 -10.46 2.47 -10.69
CA VAL A 25 -11.07 2.16 -11.99
C VAL A 25 -11.29 0.67 -12.26
N ALA A 26 -10.47 -0.21 -11.69
CA ALA A 26 -10.47 -1.63 -12.02
C ALA A 26 -11.52 -2.40 -11.21
N THR A 27 -12.16 -3.39 -11.83
CA THR A 27 -13.05 -4.35 -11.16
C THR A 27 -12.35 -5.67 -10.89
N ARG A 28 -11.38 -6.04 -11.74
CA ARG A 28 -10.58 -7.26 -11.67
C ARG A 28 -9.11 -6.90 -11.79
N LEU A 29 -8.30 -7.55 -10.96
CA LEU A 29 -6.86 -7.37 -10.90
C LEU A 29 -6.18 -8.67 -11.28
N VAL A 30 -5.22 -8.59 -12.19
CA VAL A 30 -4.31 -9.70 -12.54
C VAL A 30 -2.92 -9.27 -12.13
N ILE A 31 -2.35 -9.99 -11.16
CA ILE A 31 -1.04 -9.67 -10.62
C ILE A 31 -0.01 -10.54 -11.33
N MET A 32 1.04 -9.90 -11.83
CA MET A 32 2.14 -10.56 -12.54
C MET A 32 3.46 -10.33 -11.83
N ARG A 33 4.30 -11.36 -11.79
CA ARG A 33 5.67 -11.31 -11.27
C ARG A 33 6.58 -12.17 -12.13
N ARG A 34 7.72 -11.61 -12.56
CA ARG A 34 8.69 -12.31 -13.43
C ARG A 34 8.05 -12.97 -14.66
N GLY A 35 7.13 -12.25 -15.31
CA GLY A 35 6.41 -12.72 -16.49
C GLY A 35 5.35 -13.80 -16.25
N LYS A 36 5.06 -14.15 -14.99
CA LYS A 36 4.05 -15.16 -14.63
C LYS A 36 2.89 -14.53 -13.90
N LYS A 37 1.67 -15.00 -14.17
CA LYS A 37 0.48 -14.68 -13.36
C LYS A 37 0.67 -15.30 -11.99
N VAL A 38 0.71 -14.48 -10.94
CA VAL A 38 0.84 -14.95 -9.55
C VAL A 38 -0.50 -15.00 -8.85
N ALA A 39 -1.41 -14.09 -9.18
CA ALA A 39 -2.73 -14.02 -8.55
C ALA A 39 -3.75 -13.31 -9.43
N GLU A 40 -5.01 -13.54 -9.09
CA GLU A 40 -6.15 -12.84 -9.63
C GLU A 40 -7.08 -12.46 -8.48
N ARG A 41 -7.59 -11.23 -8.48
CA ARG A 41 -8.42 -10.68 -7.41
C ARG A 41 -9.55 -9.83 -7.98
N ILE A 42 -10.63 -9.76 -7.22
CA ILE A 42 -11.66 -8.73 -7.40
C ILE A 42 -11.25 -7.54 -6.54
N THR A 43 -11.29 -6.34 -7.11
CA THR A 43 -10.86 -5.11 -6.41
C THR A 43 -11.58 -4.89 -5.08
N LYS A 44 -12.83 -5.35 -4.97
CA LYS A 44 -13.65 -5.22 -3.75
C LYS A 44 -13.23 -6.17 -2.61
N ASP A 45 -12.52 -7.24 -2.93
CA ASP A 45 -12.22 -8.33 -2.00
C ASP A 45 -10.73 -8.37 -1.61
N THR A 46 -9.99 -7.28 -1.86
CA THR A 46 -8.54 -7.23 -1.69
C THR A 46 -8.09 -5.87 -1.17
N THR A 47 -6.89 -5.81 -0.61
CA THR A 47 -6.29 -4.60 -0.05
C THR A 47 -5.02 -4.22 -0.79
N THR A 48 -4.64 -2.94 -0.72
CA THR A 48 -3.38 -2.44 -1.30
C THR A 48 -2.18 -3.27 -0.84
N ASP A 49 -2.06 -3.55 0.46
CA ASP A 49 -0.95 -4.31 1.04
C ASP A 49 -0.86 -5.74 0.51
N GLU A 50 -1.99 -6.41 0.34
CA GLU A 50 -2.03 -7.75 -0.26
C GLU A 50 -1.47 -7.70 -1.69
N ILE A 51 -1.89 -6.72 -2.49
CA ILE A 51 -1.43 -6.58 -3.87
C ILE A 51 0.07 -6.26 -3.93
N VAL A 52 0.56 -5.36 -3.07
CA VAL A 52 2.00 -5.05 -2.96
C VAL A 52 2.79 -6.31 -2.62
N GLY A 53 2.35 -7.07 -1.61
CA GLY A 53 2.97 -8.33 -1.22
C GLY A 53 3.03 -9.34 -2.37
N LEU A 54 1.97 -9.44 -3.18
CA LEU A 54 1.93 -10.31 -4.36
C LEU A 54 2.87 -9.85 -5.49
N ILE A 55 3.00 -8.54 -5.71
CA ILE A 55 3.88 -7.97 -6.75
C ILE A 55 5.35 -8.23 -6.43
N VAL A 56 5.76 -7.93 -5.20
CA VAL A 56 7.18 -7.98 -4.80
C VAL A 56 7.56 -9.39 -4.34
N GLY A 57 6.61 -10.12 -3.75
CA GLY A 57 6.76 -11.49 -3.27
C GLY A 57 7.20 -11.61 -1.82
N SER A 58 6.79 -10.67 -0.96
CA SER A 58 6.98 -10.70 0.49
C SER A 58 5.64 -10.78 1.23
N LEU A 59 5.68 -11.18 2.50
CA LEU A 59 4.49 -11.26 3.36
C LEU A 59 3.97 -9.86 3.76
N PRO A 60 2.67 -9.70 4.05
CA PRO A 60 2.13 -8.48 4.63
C PRO A 60 2.87 -8.14 5.94
N GLY A 61 3.40 -6.91 6.05
CA GLY A 61 4.18 -6.45 7.21
C GLY A 61 5.70 -6.37 6.99
N ASP A 62 6.21 -6.84 5.85
CA ASP A 62 7.64 -6.71 5.47
C ASP A 62 7.95 -5.34 4.81
N TYR A 63 6.91 -4.58 4.45
CA TYR A 63 7.00 -3.20 3.94
C TYR A 63 6.86 -2.22 5.10
N GLY A 64 8.00 -1.79 5.67
CA GLY A 64 7.99 -0.70 6.65
C GLY A 64 7.33 0.56 6.08
N ASP A 65 6.62 1.29 6.95
CA ASP A 65 5.93 2.55 6.70
C ASP A 65 6.64 3.43 5.65
N VAL A 66 6.18 3.36 4.40
CA VAL A 66 6.39 4.43 3.43
C VAL A 66 5.40 5.51 3.77
N ASN A 67 5.74 6.31 4.78
CA ASN A 67 5.09 7.58 5.04
C ASN A 67 5.16 8.39 3.74
N ASP A 68 4.01 8.56 3.08
CA ASP A 68 3.82 9.56 2.03
C ASP A 68 4.16 10.93 2.62
N ASP A 69 5.32 11.47 2.23
CA ASP A 69 5.77 12.83 2.53
C ASP A 69 4.81 13.85 1.90
N VAL A 70 3.66 14.13 2.52
CA VAL A 70 3.07 15.47 2.63
C VAL A 70 2.26 15.59 3.91
N LYS A 71 2.86 16.11 4.99
CA LYS A 71 2.39 17.35 5.66
C LYS A 71 3.36 17.85 6.73
N GLU A 72 4.02 18.95 6.38
CA GLU A 72 4.08 20.20 7.13
C GLU A 72 4.68 20.21 8.54
N THR A 73 5.87 20.79 8.58
CA THR A 73 6.62 21.36 9.71
C THR A 73 5.81 21.79 10.93
N ALA A 74 6.13 21.24 12.09
CA ALA A 74 6.17 21.99 13.35
C ALA A 74 7.22 21.38 14.29
N GLN A 75 8.30 22.13 14.47
CA GLN A 75 9.43 21.80 15.33
C GLN A 75 9.29 22.59 16.63
N VAL A 76 8.99 21.94 17.76
CA VAL A 76 9.29 22.36 19.15
C VAL A 76 9.25 21.05 19.95
N GLY A 77 10.26 20.52 20.65
CA GLY A 77 11.39 21.13 21.33
C GLY A 77 11.32 20.68 22.80
N LYS A 78 12.36 19.97 23.26
CA LYS A 78 12.77 19.76 24.66
C LYS A 78 11.92 18.73 25.46
N GLU A 79 12.45 17.90 26.34
CA GLU A 79 13.65 18.02 27.16
C GLU A 79 14.08 16.64 27.67
N THR A 80 15.40 16.43 27.71
CA THR A 80 16.08 15.36 28.40
C THR A 80 15.79 15.43 29.90
N GLY A 81 15.46 14.30 30.53
CA GLY A 81 15.34 14.18 31.98
C GLY A 81 15.88 12.84 32.44
N LEU A 82 17.19 12.78 32.65
CA LEU A 82 17.83 11.76 33.47
C LEU A 82 17.40 12.01 34.93
N VAL A 83 16.82 11.03 35.62
CA VAL A 83 17.05 10.81 37.06
C VAL A 83 16.98 9.32 37.35
N ASP A 84 18.06 8.83 37.92
CA ASP A 84 18.18 7.55 38.60
C ASP A 84 17.13 7.41 39.71
N GLU A 85 16.53 6.24 39.85
CA GLU A 85 16.15 5.73 41.17
C GLU A 85 16.22 4.21 41.21
N VAL A 86 17.26 3.74 41.89
CA VAL A 86 17.45 2.37 42.33
C VAL A 86 16.42 2.07 43.41
N GLN A 87 15.65 0.99 43.26
CA GLN A 87 15.04 0.30 44.40
C GLN A 87 15.23 -1.21 44.26
N GLU A 88 16.12 -1.73 45.10
CA GLU A 88 16.29 -3.14 45.42
C GLU A 88 14.98 -3.74 45.95
N GLY A 89 14.72 -5.00 45.59
CA GLY A 89 13.61 -5.74 46.14
C GLY A 89 13.48 -7.17 45.64
N LYS A 90 14.51 -8.01 45.84
CA LYS A 90 14.44 -9.29 46.59
C LYS A 90 15.76 -10.06 46.52
#